data_AF-K0RUT0-F1
#
_entry.id   AF-K0RUT0-F1
#
_cell.length_a   1.000
_cell.length_b   1.000
_cell.length_c   1.000
_cell.angle_alpha   90.00
_cell.angle_beta   90.00
_cell.angle_gamma   90.00
#
_symmetry.space_group_name_H-M   'P 1'
#
loop_
_entity.id
_entity.type
_entity.pdbx_description
1 polymer ?
#
loop_
_entity_poly.entity_id
_entity_poly.type
_entity_poly.pdbx_seq_one_letter_code
_entity_poly.pdbx_strand_id
1 'polypeptide(L)'
;MAVSTRRILHGAITNNMNREDVSPFSHEFIDDSGGRLGHDRRQDTRDTDRPSLVLNSQLASTAVLGRLSDQGSILSKFLLATNERGDGDERKSCWSRLKACFARPGSMDSMDAYCCALMLDPMESRSVRVIMLGEAYALFGALFLSCTWILYEYGSVKAYGDAEEDIIDDVFETVMALAIMCNIFLALNGMSLWVLSILHSESNQQWVFTVRGMLSLCNTLCIVTIFLDHVGMILAVYSNLSPRWPETIICFAVAAVLYISWQQAAGEILMKAIPLEFYHTPLWNQLVSNPAAVLTKKGRQELQTGARARAEELKQRAYQRRGIFDQNQTRRGADGDAEGQYPYLSIGALLRGAASRLGKSEHDVTSYEARLAEDWIEEVSQLRGMSVDFLARYMPWALANEVHMSLMGRGRGDT
;
A
#
# COMPACT_ATOMS: atom_id res chain seq x y z
N MET A 1 19.35 -5.08 14.47
CA MET A 1 18.50 -4.17 15.29
C MET A 1 17.01 -4.45 15.14
N ALA A 2 16.43 -4.58 13.94
CA ALA A 2 14.99 -4.85 13.74
C ALA A 2 14.40 -6.09 14.46
N VAL A 3 15.18 -7.17 14.63
CA VAL A 3 14.76 -8.37 15.38
C VAL A 3 14.68 -8.12 16.89
N SER A 4 15.50 -7.20 17.41
CA SER A 4 15.52 -6.81 18.83
C SER A 4 14.28 -5.96 19.17
N THR A 5 13.97 -4.99 18.30
CA THR A 5 12.79 -4.13 18.45
C THR A 5 11.50 -4.94 18.41
N ARG A 6 11.43 -5.97 17.56
CA ARG A 6 10.28 -6.89 17.49
C ARG A 6 10.07 -7.70 18.77
N ARG A 7 11.14 -8.14 19.45
CA ARG A 7 11.04 -8.83 20.76
C ARG A 7 10.66 -7.88 21.89
N ILE A 8 11.19 -6.66 21.88
CA ILE A 8 10.89 -5.66 22.91
C ILE A 8 9.43 -5.21 22.79
N LEU A 9 8.91 -4.98 21.57
CA LEU A 9 7.50 -4.66 21.36
C LEU A 9 6.58 -5.81 21.76
N HIS A 10 6.89 -7.05 21.37
CA HIS A 10 6.08 -8.20 21.77
C HIS A 10 6.08 -8.40 23.28
N GLY A 11 7.22 -8.19 23.96
CA GLY A 11 7.33 -8.31 25.42
C GLY A 11 6.62 -7.19 26.19
N ALA A 12 6.59 -5.97 25.64
CA ALA A 12 5.87 -4.85 26.24
C ALA A 12 4.34 -5.02 26.11
N ILE A 13 3.86 -5.55 24.98
CA ILE A 13 2.44 -5.79 24.74
C ILE A 13 1.92 -6.93 25.62
N THR A 14 2.65 -8.03 25.79
CA THR A 14 2.25 -9.10 26.71
C THR A 14 2.31 -8.70 28.18
N ASN A 15 3.25 -7.84 28.59
CA ASN A 15 3.32 -7.36 29.97
C ASN A 15 2.23 -6.35 30.33
N ASN A 16 1.72 -5.55 29.38
CA ASN A 16 0.59 -4.65 29.63
C ASN A 16 -0.75 -5.39 29.69
N MET A 17 -0.94 -6.44 28.88
CA MET A 17 -2.18 -7.25 28.94
C MET A 17 -2.32 -8.06 30.23
N ASN A 18 -1.21 -8.45 30.87
CA ASN A 18 -1.26 -9.12 32.19
C ASN A 18 -1.47 -8.16 33.37
N ARG A 19 -1.47 -6.85 33.16
CA ARG A 19 -1.50 -5.84 34.24
C ARG A 19 -2.84 -5.13 34.38
N GLU A 20 -3.78 -5.32 33.46
CA GLU A 20 -5.11 -4.69 33.47
C GLU A 20 -6.20 -5.49 34.20
N ASP A 21 -5.91 -6.70 34.69
CA ASP A 21 -6.89 -7.56 35.42
C ASP A 21 -6.85 -7.46 36.95
N VAL A 22 -6.18 -6.46 37.53
CA VAL A 22 -6.21 -6.25 39.00
C VAL A 22 -6.58 -4.81 39.33
N SER A 23 -7.89 -4.54 39.36
CA SER A 23 -8.45 -3.39 40.06
C SER A 23 -8.42 -3.63 41.59
N PRO A 24 -7.89 -2.70 42.41
CA PRO A 24 -7.78 -2.87 43.85
C PRO A 24 -8.94 -2.18 44.56
N PHE A 25 -9.95 -2.90 45.05
CA PHE A 25 -10.85 -2.40 46.10
C PHE A 25 -11.58 -3.57 46.80
N SER A 26 -11.02 -4.06 47.90
CA SER A 26 -11.77 -4.44 49.10
C SER A 26 -10.83 -4.68 50.27
N HIS A 27 -11.37 -4.38 51.44
CA HIS A 27 -10.73 -4.07 52.71
C HIS A 27 -10.38 -5.34 53.52
N GLU A 28 -9.23 -5.26 54.20
CA GLU A 28 -8.99 -5.60 55.62
C GLU A 28 -9.01 -7.04 56.19
N PHE A 29 -7.94 -7.28 56.98
CA PHE A 29 -7.79 -8.07 58.21
C PHE A 29 -7.28 -9.55 58.18
N ILE A 30 -5.98 -9.70 58.54
CA ILE A 30 -5.35 -10.54 59.61
C ILE A 30 -5.72 -12.06 59.66
N ASP A 31 -4.86 -13.08 59.83
CA ASP A 31 -3.44 -13.23 60.18
C ASP A 31 -2.87 -14.56 59.63
N ASP A 32 -1.54 -14.60 59.60
CA ASP A 32 -0.57 -15.71 59.72
C ASP A 32 -1.04 -17.19 59.83
N SER A 33 -0.48 -18.05 58.98
CA SER A 33 0.40 -19.18 59.32
C SER A 33 0.26 -20.43 58.42
N GLY A 34 1.41 -20.86 57.86
CA GLY A 34 1.79 -22.28 57.79
C GLY A 34 1.53 -23.08 56.50
N GLY A 35 2.63 -23.60 55.93
CA GLY A 35 2.67 -25.04 55.60
C GLY A 35 2.70 -25.48 54.13
N ARG A 36 3.92 -25.62 53.60
CA ARG A 36 4.48 -26.74 52.81
C ARG A 36 3.57 -27.80 52.15
N LEU A 37 4.04 -28.16 50.93
CA LEU A 37 4.14 -29.48 50.29
C LEU A 37 2.92 -30.06 49.53
N GLY A 38 3.08 -30.11 48.20
CA GLY A 38 3.16 -31.39 47.49
C GLY A 38 1.96 -31.86 46.66
N HIS A 39 2.31 -32.34 45.46
CA HIS A 39 1.63 -33.31 44.58
C HIS A 39 0.77 -32.86 43.38
N ASP A 40 1.31 -33.22 42.22
CA ASP A 40 0.67 -33.69 40.99
C ASP A 40 -0.73 -34.30 41.16
N ARG A 41 -1.72 -33.82 40.39
CA ARG A 41 -2.27 -34.47 39.18
C ARG A 41 -3.54 -33.76 38.71
N ARG A 42 -3.56 -33.48 37.40
CA ARG A 42 -4.71 -33.56 36.46
C ARG A 42 -6.12 -33.41 37.06
N GLN A 43 -6.81 -32.32 36.72
CA GLN A 43 -8.10 -32.38 36.02
C GLN A 43 -8.54 -31.01 35.45
N ASP A 44 -8.99 -31.03 34.19
CA ASP A 44 -10.01 -30.22 33.51
C ASP A 44 -10.20 -28.74 33.86
N THR A 45 -10.07 -27.87 32.85
CA THR A 45 -11.17 -27.13 32.20
C THR A 45 -10.71 -25.81 31.57
N ARG A 46 -11.41 -25.45 30.48
CA ARG A 46 -11.51 -24.13 29.81
C ARG A 46 -10.48 -23.80 28.74
N ASP A 47 -10.87 -24.20 27.54
CA ASP A 47 -10.86 -23.37 26.34
C ASP A 47 -10.99 -21.87 26.69
N THR A 48 -9.92 -21.14 26.47
CA THR A 48 -9.99 -19.70 26.24
C THR A 48 -10.09 -19.51 24.74
N ASP A 49 -11.34 -19.54 24.27
CA ASP A 49 -11.73 -19.00 22.97
C ASP A 49 -11.13 -17.61 22.82
N ARG A 50 -10.13 -17.52 21.94
CA ARG A 50 -9.72 -16.22 21.40
C ARG A 50 -10.87 -15.71 20.55
N PRO A 51 -11.39 -14.49 20.77
CA PRO A 51 -12.30 -13.88 19.81
C PRO A 51 -11.56 -13.73 18.49
N SER A 52 -11.98 -14.52 17.50
CA SER A 52 -11.38 -14.51 16.17
C SER A 52 -11.60 -13.16 15.50
N LEU A 53 -10.51 -12.43 15.28
CA LEU A 53 -10.39 -11.16 14.54
C LEU A 53 -10.72 -11.28 13.04
N VAL A 54 -11.59 -12.23 12.66
CA VAL A 54 -11.87 -12.60 11.27
C VAL A 54 -12.98 -11.75 10.65
N LEU A 55 -13.82 -11.11 11.47
CA LEU A 55 -14.99 -10.35 10.99
C LEU A 55 -14.63 -9.09 10.20
N ASN A 56 -13.49 -8.45 10.46
CA ASN A 56 -13.14 -7.17 9.82
C ASN A 56 -12.46 -7.35 8.45
N SER A 57 -11.78 -8.46 8.18
CA SER A 57 -11.06 -8.64 6.89
C SER A 57 -11.97 -8.64 5.65
N GLN A 58 -13.27 -8.90 5.82
CA GLN A 58 -14.24 -9.09 4.73
C GLN A 58 -14.73 -7.76 4.11
N LEU A 59 -14.91 -6.71 4.91
CA LEU A 59 -15.33 -5.37 4.44
C LEU A 59 -14.20 -4.58 3.75
N ALA A 60 -12.95 -4.87 4.09
CA ALA A 60 -11.79 -4.19 3.50
C ALA A 60 -11.57 -4.54 2.03
N SER A 61 -11.76 -5.83 1.71
CA SER A 61 -11.57 -6.37 0.37
C SER A 61 -12.60 -5.76 -0.59
N THR A 62 -13.86 -5.70 -0.17
CA THR A 62 -14.98 -5.19 -0.97
C THR A 62 -14.87 -3.69 -1.26
N ALA A 63 -14.38 -2.86 -0.34
CA ALA A 63 -14.21 -1.41 -0.57
C ALA A 63 -13.11 -1.07 -1.59
N VAL A 64 -11.99 -1.80 -1.60
CA VAL A 64 -10.94 -1.65 -2.63
C VAL A 64 -11.42 -2.17 -3.98
N LEU A 65 -12.17 -3.28 -3.97
CA LEU A 65 -12.75 -3.90 -5.16
C LEU A 65 -13.86 -3.05 -5.81
N GLY A 66 -14.72 -2.38 -5.03
CA GLY A 66 -15.73 -1.46 -5.56
C GLY A 66 -15.13 -0.25 -6.28
N ARG A 67 -13.91 0.16 -5.89
CA ARG A 67 -13.15 1.19 -6.60
C ARG A 67 -12.44 0.66 -7.86
N LEU A 68 -12.11 -0.63 -7.93
CA LEU A 68 -11.60 -1.24 -9.16
C LEU A 68 -12.66 -1.26 -10.27
N SER A 69 -13.95 -1.42 -9.92
CA SER A 69 -15.07 -1.39 -10.88
C SER A 69 -15.46 0.01 -11.34
N ASP A 70 -15.06 1.05 -10.61
CA ASP A 70 -15.29 2.44 -11.01
C ASP A 70 -14.22 2.89 -12.03
N GLN A 71 -14.66 3.10 -13.28
CA GLN A 71 -13.81 3.54 -14.39
C GLN A 71 -13.17 4.92 -14.14
N GLY A 72 -13.66 5.71 -13.20
CA GLY A 72 -13.09 7.01 -12.82
C GLY A 72 -11.99 6.94 -11.76
N SER A 73 -11.83 5.81 -11.07
CA SER A 73 -10.98 5.71 -9.88
C SER A 73 -9.48 5.78 -10.18
N ILE A 74 -8.70 6.22 -9.20
CA ILE A 74 -7.23 6.30 -9.29
C ILE A 74 -6.62 4.91 -9.52
N LEU A 75 -7.23 3.88 -8.94
CA LEU A 75 -6.76 2.50 -9.03
C LEU A 75 -7.06 1.89 -10.40
N SER A 76 -8.21 2.21 -11.01
CA SER A 76 -8.52 1.78 -12.37
C SER A 76 -7.62 2.49 -13.39
N LYS A 77 -7.31 3.78 -13.19
CA LYS A 77 -6.29 4.52 -13.97
C LYS A 77 -4.88 3.92 -13.85
N PHE A 78 -4.46 3.55 -12.64
CA PHE A 78 -3.18 2.86 -12.41
C PHE A 78 -3.10 1.49 -13.11
N LEU A 79 -4.23 0.80 -13.26
CA LEU A 79 -4.30 -0.50 -13.91
C LEU A 79 -4.60 -0.43 -15.41
N LEU A 80 -4.69 0.79 -15.96
CA LEU A 80 -4.87 1.08 -17.39
C LEU A 80 -3.52 1.43 -18.02
N ALA A 81 -2.75 0.42 -18.40
CA ALA A 81 -1.64 0.58 -19.35
C ALA A 81 -2.22 0.53 -20.78
N THR A 82 -2.69 1.67 -21.30
CA THR A 82 -3.31 1.72 -22.63
C THR A 82 -2.30 1.43 -23.74
N ASN A 83 -2.78 0.91 -24.87
CA ASN A 83 -2.00 0.86 -26.10
C ASN A 83 -1.72 2.29 -26.57
N GLU A 84 -0.46 2.64 -26.79
CA GLU A 84 -0.14 3.63 -27.82
C GLU A 84 -0.78 3.09 -29.10
N ARG A 85 -1.91 3.68 -29.50
CA ARG A 85 -2.51 3.39 -30.80
C ARG A 85 -1.42 3.74 -31.81
N GLY A 86 -0.94 2.75 -32.54
CA GLY A 86 0.07 2.94 -33.57
C GLY A 86 -0.37 4.08 -34.47
N ASP A 87 0.30 5.22 -34.33
CA ASP A 87 0.00 6.44 -35.07
C ASP A 87 0.43 6.17 -36.51
N GLY A 88 -0.49 5.61 -37.28
CA GLY A 88 -0.41 5.55 -38.72
C GLY A 88 -0.59 6.96 -39.24
N ASP A 89 0.51 7.72 -39.30
CA ASP A 89 0.60 8.86 -40.21
C ASP A 89 2.06 9.24 -40.50
N GLU A 90 2.48 8.89 -41.72
CA GLU A 90 3.76 9.22 -42.32
C GLU A 90 3.83 10.71 -42.69
N ARG A 91 4.17 11.58 -41.72
CA ARG A 91 4.91 12.87 -41.88
C ARG A 91 4.71 13.76 -40.65
N LYS A 92 5.27 13.35 -39.52
CA LYS A 92 5.35 14.19 -38.31
C LYS A 92 6.79 14.60 -38.06
N SER A 93 7.02 15.91 -37.90
CA SER A 93 8.34 16.52 -37.64
C SER A 93 9.02 15.88 -36.43
N CYS A 94 10.36 15.88 -36.37
CA CYS A 94 11.14 15.31 -35.26
C CYS A 94 10.64 15.80 -33.89
N TRP A 95 10.23 17.07 -33.81
CA TRP A 95 9.69 17.68 -32.61
C TRP A 95 8.32 17.13 -32.21
N SER A 96 7.43 16.87 -33.17
CA SER A 96 6.14 16.22 -32.91
C SER A 96 6.28 14.74 -32.54
N ARG A 97 7.31 14.04 -33.04
CA ARG A 97 7.68 12.69 -32.59
C ARG A 97 8.18 12.71 -31.15
N LEU A 98 9.01 13.68 -30.79
CA LEU A 98 9.44 13.91 -29.39
C LEU A 98 8.24 14.22 -28.49
N LYS A 99 7.35 15.13 -28.90
CA LYS A 99 6.13 15.47 -28.16
C LYS A 99 5.21 14.26 -27.96
N ALA A 100 5.06 13.42 -28.98
CA ALA A 100 4.31 12.15 -28.88
C ALA A 100 5.02 11.12 -27.99
N CYS A 101 6.36 11.12 -27.92
CA CYS A 101 7.10 10.30 -26.94
C CYS A 101 6.91 10.80 -25.51
N PHE A 102 6.63 12.09 -25.32
CA PHE A 102 6.40 12.71 -24.01
C PHE A 102 4.94 12.61 -23.54
N ALA A 103 3.97 12.58 -24.46
CA ALA A 103 2.57 12.39 -24.13
C ALA A 103 2.25 10.89 -24.06
N ARG A 104 2.26 10.29 -22.86
CA ARG A 104 1.79 8.91 -22.66
C ARG A 104 0.30 8.88 -22.36
N PRO A 105 -0.54 8.39 -23.28
CA PRO A 105 -1.96 8.20 -22.99
C PRO A 105 -2.10 7.27 -21.79
N GLY A 106 -2.91 7.65 -20.79
CA GLY A 106 -3.19 6.81 -19.62
C GLY A 106 -2.10 6.78 -18.54
N SER A 107 -0.97 7.51 -18.68
CA SER A 107 -0.07 7.72 -17.54
C SER A 107 -0.75 8.59 -16.47
N MET A 108 -0.40 8.36 -15.21
CA MET A 108 -0.87 9.18 -14.10
C MET A 108 0.07 10.37 -13.85
N ASP A 109 1.31 10.29 -14.36
CA ASP A 109 2.39 11.26 -14.15
C ASP A 109 2.49 11.74 -12.70
N SER A 110 2.38 10.80 -11.76
CA SER A 110 2.24 11.09 -10.34
C SER A 110 3.08 10.13 -9.52
N MET A 111 3.75 10.68 -8.49
CA MET A 111 4.49 9.89 -7.50
C MET A 111 3.56 9.01 -6.66
N ASP A 112 2.25 9.31 -6.63
CA ASP A 112 1.24 8.49 -5.95
C ASP A 112 1.12 7.08 -6.56
N ALA A 113 1.53 6.90 -7.82
CA ALA A 113 1.49 5.61 -8.49
C ALA A 113 2.31 4.54 -7.76
N TYR A 114 3.43 4.93 -7.13
CA TYR A 114 4.24 4.02 -6.31
C TYR A 114 3.47 3.43 -5.13
N CYS A 115 2.51 4.21 -4.58
CA CYS A 115 1.67 3.76 -3.48
C CYS A 115 0.47 2.93 -3.94
N CYS A 116 0.10 2.98 -5.23
CA CYS A 116 -1.10 2.30 -5.74
C CYS A 116 -0.96 0.78 -5.73
N ALA A 117 0.22 0.24 -5.99
CA ALA A 117 0.45 -1.20 -5.88
C ALA A 117 0.40 -1.69 -4.42
N LEU A 118 0.85 -0.87 -3.47
CA LEU A 118 0.71 -1.16 -2.05
C LEU A 118 -0.78 -1.28 -1.67
N MET A 119 -1.66 -0.50 -2.31
CA MET A 119 -3.12 -0.60 -2.11
C MET A 119 -3.75 -1.89 -2.65
N LEU A 120 -2.98 -2.77 -3.31
CA LEU A 120 -3.46 -4.07 -3.81
C LEU A 120 -2.94 -5.25 -2.97
N ASP A 121 -2.01 -5.02 -2.04
CA ASP A 121 -1.42 -6.07 -1.19
C ASP A 121 -2.39 -6.59 -0.10
N PRO A 122 -2.12 -7.69 0.63
CA PRO A 122 -2.95 -8.09 1.76
C PRO A 122 -2.99 -7.01 2.85
N MET A 123 -4.12 -6.80 3.52
CA MET A 123 -4.25 -5.80 4.60
C MET A 123 -3.13 -5.90 5.65
N GLU A 124 -2.85 -7.11 6.12
CA GLU A 124 -1.78 -7.40 7.09
C GLU A 124 -0.39 -7.01 6.55
N SER A 125 -0.16 -7.17 5.25
CA SER A 125 1.10 -6.78 4.62
C SER A 125 1.18 -5.27 4.39
N ARG A 126 0.06 -4.61 4.11
CA ARG A 126 -0.02 -3.17 3.85
C ARG A 126 0.33 -2.36 5.08
N SER A 127 -0.31 -2.63 6.21
CA SER A 127 -0.07 -1.89 7.47
C SER A 127 1.39 -1.99 7.89
N VAL A 128 1.94 -3.21 7.89
CA VAL A 128 3.35 -3.46 8.22
C VAL A 128 4.30 -2.72 7.29
N ARG A 129 4.05 -2.73 5.98
CA ARG A 129 4.89 -2.01 5.01
C ARG A 129 4.82 -0.50 5.18
N VAL A 130 3.65 0.08 5.48
CA VAL A 130 3.55 1.53 5.77
C VAL A 130 4.30 1.89 7.04
N ILE A 131 4.20 1.07 8.10
CA ILE A 131 4.96 1.25 9.34
C ILE A 131 6.46 1.23 9.04
N MET A 132 6.94 0.22 8.30
CA MET A 132 8.35 0.10 7.91
C MET A 132 8.82 1.27 7.03
N LEU A 133 7.97 1.77 6.13
CA LEU A 133 8.27 2.94 5.32
C LEU A 133 8.39 4.21 6.16
N GLY A 134 7.46 4.41 7.11
CA GLY A 134 7.55 5.53 8.06
C GLY A 134 8.84 5.49 8.89
N GLU A 135 9.17 4.32 9.44
CA GLU A 135 10.44 4.09 10.16
C GLU A 135 11.64 4.38 9.26
N ALA A 136 11.65 3.86 8.03
CA ALA A 136 12.72 4.10 7.08
C ALA A 136 12.89 5.59 6.79
N TYR A 137 11.82 6.33 6.48
CA TYR A 137 11.91 7.77 6.23
C TYR A 137 12.43 8.55 7.44
N ALA A 138 12.02 8.17 8.66
CA ALA A 138 12.50 8.79 9.88
C ALA A 138 14.01 8.59 10.06
N LEU A 139 14.47 7.35 9.91
CA LEU A 139 15.89 7.00 10.02
C LEU A 139 16.71 7.63 8.90
N PHE A 140 16.21 7.62 7.66
CA PHE A 140 16.87 8.24 6.53
C PHE A 140 17.03 9.74 6.73
N GLY A 141 15.97 10.47 7.09
CA GLY A 141 16.06 11.92 7.34
C GLY A 141 17.04 12.25 8.46
N ALA A 142 17.08 11.47 9.54
CA ALA A 142 18.01 11.68 10.65
C ALA A 142 19.47 11.36 10.28
N LEU A 143 19.72 10.27 9.55
CA LEU A 143 21.07 9.87 9.14
C LEU A 143 21.63 10.77 8.04
N PHE A 144 20.81 11.13 7.05
CA PHE A 144 21.23 12.04 5.99
C PHE A 144 21.52 13.44 6.51
N LEU A 145 20.90 13.86 7.62
CA LEU A 145 21.26 15.11 8.28
C LEU A 145 22.75 15.12 8.69
N SER A 146 23.29 13.99 9.18
CA SER A 146 24.73 13.89 9.49
C SER A 146 25.60 14.00 8.24
N CYS A 147 25.20 13.37 7.13
CA CYS A 147 25.92 13.50 5.86
C CYS A 147 25.88 14.94 5.31
N THR A 148 24.70 15.57 5.37
CA THR A 148 24.49 16.96 4.96
C THR A 148 25.35 17.90 5.80
N TRP A 149 25.45 17.63 7.11
CA TRP A 149 26.28 18.42 8.02
C TRP A 149 27.77 18.29 7.70
N ILE A 150 28.26 17.07 7.42
CA ILE A 150 29.65 16.85 7.00
C ILE A 150 29.95 17.63 5.71
N LEU A 151 29.02 17.60 4.73
CA LEU A 151 29.17 18.38 3.49
C LEU A 151 29.19 19.88 3.77
N TYR A 152 28.32 20.35 4.66
CA TYR A 152 28.27 21.76 5.07
C TYR A 152 29.58 22.20 5.72
N GLU A 153 30.08 21.46 6.71
CA GLU A 153 31.37 21.75 7.36
C GLU A 153 32.53 21.73 6.38
N TYR A 154 32.53 20.78 5.45
CA TYR A 154 33.56 20.71 4.41
C TYR A 154 33.49 21.93 3.48
N GLY A 155 32.33 22.27 2.93
CA GLY A 155 32.15 23.35 1.95
C GLY A 155 32.14 24.77 2.51
N SER A 156 31.89 24.93 3.81
CA SER A 156 31.80 26.22 4.49
C SER A 156 33.19 26.86 4.64
N VAL A 157 33.46 27.87 3.83
CA VAL A 157 34.70 28.68 3.86
C VAL A 157 34.92 29.37 5.22
N LYS A 158 33.84 29.70 5.94
CA LYS A 158 33.89 30.30 7.30
C LYS A 158 34.59 29.44 8.35
N ALA A 159 34.82 28.15 8.10
CA ALA A 159 35.57 27.30 9.02
C ALA A 159 37.10 27.53 8.98
N TYR A 160 37.62 28.17 7.92
CA TYR A 160 39.08 28.28 7.68
C TYR A 160 39.64 29.70 7.46
N GLY A 161 38.82 30.75 7.56
CA GLY A 161 39.25 32.15 7.78
C GLY A 161 39.22 33.09 6.57
N ASP A 162 38.78 34.34 6.82
CA ASP A 162 38.85 35.59 6.01
C ASP A 162 39.02 35.48 4.48
N ALA A 163 38.18 34.68 3.81
CA ALA A 163 38.01 34.79 2.37
C ALA A 163 37.00 35.90 2.04
N GLU A 164 37.25 36.67 0.98
CA GLU A 164 36.28 37.61 0.42
C GLU A 164 34.99 36.86 0.06
N GLU A 165 33.83 37.44 0.41
CA GLU A 165 32.51 36.84 0.13
C GLU A 165 32.35 36.57 -1.38
N ASP A 166 32.36 35.30 -1.77
CA ASP A 166 32.03 34.85 -3.13
C ASP A 166 30.54 34.49 -3.20
N ILE A 167 29.87 34.86 -4.29
CA ILE A 167 28.47 34.53 -4.59
C ILE A 167 28.24 33.00 -4.52
N ILE A 168 29.27 32.22 -4.83
CA ILE A 168 29.21 30.75 -4.80
C ILE A 168 29.04 30.23 -3.37
N ASP A 169 29.64 30.89 -2.38
CA ASP A 169 29.51 30.52 -0.98
C ASP A 169 28.09 30.80 -0.46
N ASP A 170 27.50 31.94 -0.83
CA ASP A 170 26.10 32.26 -0.48
C ASP A 170 25.11 31.24 -1.08
N VAL A 171 25.35 30.85 -2.33
CA VAL A 171 24.53 29.82 -3.01
C VAL A 171 24.72 28.47 -2.32
N PHE A 172 25.94 28.11 -1.94
CA PHE A 172 26.22 26.89 -1.20
C PHE A 172 25.51 26.88 0.16
N GLU A 173 25.65 27.93 0.97
CA GLU A 173 24.98 28.07 2.27
C GLU A 173 23.46 27.91 2.12
N THR A 174 22.88 28.54 1.09
CA THR A 174 21.44 28.44 0.80
C THR A 174 21.02 27.02 0.43
N VAL A 175 21.78 26.33 -0.44
CA VAL A 175 21.50 24.95 -0.85
C VAL A 175 21.58 24.00 0.34
N MET A 176 22.60 24.15 1.18
CA MET A 176 22.77 23.30 2.37
C MET A 176 21.70 23.56 3.43
N ALA A 177 21.29 24.82 3.63
CA ALA A 177 20.17 25.14 4.51
C ALA A 177 18.86 24.49 4.03
N LEU A 178 18.59 24.51 2.72
CA LEU A 178 17.45 23.81 2.13
C LEU A 178 17.54 22.28 2.35
N ALA A 179 18.71 21.68 2.15
CA ALA A 179 18.92 20.24 2.36
C ALA A 179 18.68 19.84 3.82
N ILE A 180 19.20 20.62 4.77
CA ILE A 180 18.98 20.44 6.21
C ILE A 180 17.48 20.51 6.54
N MET A 181 16.78 21.53 6.04
CA MET A 181 15.33 21.65 6.24
C MET A 181 14.58 20.44 5.67
N CYS A 182 14.92 20.01 4.45
CA CYS A 182 14.30 18.82 3.85
C CYS A 182 14.51 17.55 4.70
N ASN A 183 15.72 17.35 5.23
CA ASN A 183 16.03 16.23 6.13
C ASN A 183 15.25 16.28 7.44
N ILE A 184 15.15 17.46 8.07
CA ILE A 184 14.35 17.64 9.29
C ILE A 184 12.88 17.36 9.01
N PHE A 185 12.32 17.92 7.94
CA PHE A 185 10.93 17.66 7.55
C PHE A 185 10.70 16.19 7.21
N LEU A 186 11.64 15.54 6.52
CA LEU A 186 11.55 14.11 6.21
C LEU A 186 11.57 13.26 7.49
N ALA A 187 12.46 13.57 8.43
CA ALA A 187 12.56 12.86 9.70
C ALA A 187 11.28 13.02 10.54
N LEU A 188 10.79 14.26 10.68
CA LEU A 188 9.57 14.57 11.43
C LEU A 188 8.34 13.93 10.81
N ASN A 189 8.15 14.08 9.49
CA ASN A 189 7.01 13.44 8.79
C ASN A 189 7.13 11.91 8.80
N GLY A 190 8.34 11.36 8.63
CA GLY A 190 8.59 9.92 8.76
C GLY A 190 8.18 9.40 10.14
N MET A 191 8.59 10.08 11.21
CA MET A 191 8.19 9.74 12.58
C MET A 191 6.68 9.87 12.79
N SER A 192 6.06 10.96 12.35
CA SER A 192 4.61 11.14 12.45
C SER A 192 3.86 10.05 11.69
N LEU A 193 4.29 9.70 10.48
CA LEU A 193 3.70 8.62 9.70
C LEU A 193 3.88 7.27 10.40
N TRP A 194 5.06 7.02 10.98
CA TRP A 194 5.36 5.80 11.71
C TRP A 194 4.45 5.64 12.94
N VAL A 195 4.35 6.67 13.79
CA VAL A 195 3.49 6.68 14.98
C VAL A 195 2.02 6.54 14.60
N LEU A 196 1.55 7.34 13.65
CA LEU A 196 0.16 7.27 13.19
C LEU A 196 -0.17 5.89 12.60
N SER A 197 0.79 5.26 11.91
CA SER A 197 0.60 3.91 11.38
C SER A 197 0.55 2.85 12.47
N ILE A 198 1.34 2.97 13.55
CA ILE A 198 1.21 2.09 14.70
C ILE A 198 -0.17 2.24 15.36
N LEU A 199 -0.63 3.48 15.54
CA LEU A 199 -1.89 3.76 16.25
C LEU A 199 -3.15 3.42 15.45
N HIS A 200 -3.14 3.67 14.14
CA HIS A 200 -4.37 3.67 13.34
C HIS A 200 -4.41 2.63 12.21
N SER A 201 -3.30 1.93 11.91
CA SER A 201 -3.30 0.99 10.78
C SER A 201 -4.18 -0.25 11.02
N GLU A 202 -4.37 -0.66 12.28
CA GLU A 202 -5.25 -1.78 12.63
C GLU A 202 -6.73 -1.38 12.62
N SER A 203 -7.04 -0.14 13.01
CA SER A 203 -8.42 0.36 13.11
C SER A 203 -8.97 0.91 11.79
N ASN A 204 -8.12 1.40 10.89
CA ASN A 204 -8.54 1.99 9.62
C ASN A 204 -8.13 1.12 8.42
N GLN A 205 -9.12 0.50 7.78
CA GLN A 205 -8.88 -0.38 6.65
C GLN A 205 -8.44 0.33 5.36
N GLN A 206 -8.77 1.61 5.26
CA GLN A 206 -8.35 2.48 4.16
C GLN A 206 -7.09 3.28 4.52
N TRP A 207 -6.36 2.90 5.58
CA TRP A 207 -5.20 3.65 6.07
C TRP A 207 -4.23 4.06 4.96
N VAL A 208 -3.85 3.12 4.08
CA VAL A 208 -2.95 3.39 2.94
C VAL A 208 -3.49 4.47 2.01
N PHE A 209 -4.80 4.52 1.76
CA PHE A 209 -5.42 5.57 0.95
C PHE A 209 -5.37 6.93 1.65
N THR A 210 -5.59 6.94 2.96
CA THR A 210 -5.52 8.17 3.77
C THR A 210 -4.10 8.72 3.82
N VAL A 211 -3.09 7.86 4.01
CA VAL A 211 -1.69 8.29 4.15
C VAL A 211 -0.92 8.45 2.84
N ARG A 212 -1.51 8.13 1.69
CA ARG A 212 -0.80 8.17 0.39
C ARG A 212 -0.15 9.52 0.11
N GLY A 213 -0.83 10.62 0.45
CA GLY A 213 -0.29 11.96 0.25
C GLY A 213 0.95 12.21 1.10
N MET A 214 0.95 11.69 2.34
CA MET A 214 2.08 11.78 3.25
C MET A 214 3.26 10.90 2.78
N LEU A 215 2.97 9.68 2.29
CA LEU A 215 3.98 8.80 1.69
C LEU A 215 4.62 9.43 0.44
N SER A 216 3.80 10.02 -0.43
CA SER A 216 4.22 10.73 -1.64
C SER A 216 5.08 11.96 -1.30
N LEU A 217 4.69 12.72 -0.27
CA LEU A 217 5.47 13.84 0.26
C LEU A 217 6.82 13.39 0.82
N CYS A 218 6.87 12.36 1.67
CA CYS A 218 8.13 11.84 2.21
C CYS A 218 9.06 11.35 1.10
N ASN A 219 8.53 10.65 0.10
CA ASN A 219 9.32 10.21 -1.04
C ASN A 219 9.84 11.41 -1.87
N THR A 220 9.03 12.44 -2.06
CA THR A 220 9.44 13.66 -2.77
C THR A 220 10.54 14.40 -2.00
N LEU A 221 10.37 14.56 -0.68
CA LEU A 221 11.40 15.15 0.19
C LEU A 221 12.71 14.36 0.12
N CYS A 222 12.65 13.03 0.15
CA CYS A 222 13.83 12.18 0.00
C CYS A 222 14.57 12.44 -1.33
N ILE A 223 13.84 12.49 -2.45
CA ILE A 223 14.43 12.77 -3.77
C ILE A 223 15.04 14.18 -3.81
N VAL A 224 14.34 15.18 -3.27
CA VAL A 224 14.81 16.57 -3.22
C VAL A 224 16.07 16.68 -2.37
N THR A 225 16.13 16.04 -1.20
CA THR A 225 17.32 15.99 -0.35
C THR A 225 18.51 15.42 -1.12
N ILE A 226 18.35 14.25 -1.75
CA ILE A 226 19.44 13.60 -2.52
C ILE A 226 19.95 14.54 -3.62
N PHE A 227 19.07 15.27 -4.28
CA PHE A 227 19.44 16.25 -5.30
C PHE A 227 20.20 17.45 -4.71
N LEU A 228 19.71 18.03 -3.62
CA LEU A 228 20.34 19.18 -2.96
C LEU A 228 21.72 18.81 -2.41
N ASP A 229 21.87 17.63 -1.81
CA ASP A 229 23.17 17.13 -1.33
C ASP A 229 24.16 16.94 -2.47
N HIS A 230 23.69 16.46 -3.63
CA HIS A 230 24.54 16.32 -4.81
C HIS A 230 25.01 17.68 -5.35
N VAL A 231 24.11 18.67 -5.42
CA VAL A 231 24.47 20.05 -5.81
C VAL A 231 25.41 20.67 -4.79
N GLY A 232 25.13 20.53 -3.49
CA GLY A 232 25.96 21.00 -2.40
C GLY A 232 27.36 20.40 -2.43
N MET A 233 27.49 19.10 -2.71
CA MET A 233 28.79 18.46 -2.90
C MET A 233 29.58 19.05 -4.08
N ILE A 234 28.93 19.34 -5.22
CA ILE A 234 29.59 19.97 -6.37
C ILE A 234 30.10 21.37 -6.01
N LEU A 235 29.26 22.16 -5.34
CA LEU A 235 29.61 23.51 -4.89
C LEU A 235 30.73 23.50 -3.85
N ALA A 236 30.68 22.59 -2.87
CA ALA A 236 31.71 22.45 -1.83
C ALA A 236 33.08 22.02 -2.40
N VAL A 237 33.09 21.14 -3.40
CA VAL A 237 34.32 20.75 -4.11
C VAL A 237 34.86 21.94 -4.90
N TYR A 238 33.98 22.70 -5.55
CA TYR A 238 34.37 23.89 -6.28
C TYR A 238 35.00 24.94 -5.35
N SER A 239 34.34 25.30 -4.25
CA SER A 239 34.80 26.35 -3.33
C SER A 239 36.15 26.01 -2.70
N ASN A 240 36.35 24.75 -2.28
CA ASN A 240 37.58 24.35 -1.58
C ASN A 240 38.77 24.02 -2.49
N LEU A 241 38.52 23.46 -3.68
CA LEU A 241 39.61 23.03 -4.56
C LEU A 241 39.96 24.08 -5.59
N SER A 242 39.08 25.03 -5.92
CA SER A 242 39.46 26.14 -6.80
C SER A 242 40.57 27.00 -6.15
N PRO A 243 41.62 27.41 -6.89
CA PRO A 243 41.83 27.28 -8.33
C PRO A 243 42.65 26.06 -8.78
N ARG A 244 42.78 25.00 -7.97
CA ARG A 244 43.45 23.74 -8.33
C ARG A 244 42.59 22.92 -9.31
N TRP A 245 42.48 23.43 -10.54
CA TRP A 245 41.62 22.89 -11.58
C TRP A 245 41.81 21.41 -11.89
N PRO A 246 43.03 20.85 -11.96
CA PRO A 246 43.21 19.42 -12.22
C PRO A 246 42.51 18.55 -11.17
N GLU A 247 42.67 18.86 -9.89
CA GLU A 247 42.06 18.16 -8.76
C GLU A 247 40.54 18.31 -8.78
N THR A 248 40.02 19.52 -9.01
CA THR A 248 38.58 19.79 -9.13
C THR A 248 37.96 18.97 -10.27
N ILE A 249 38.60 18.94 -11.45
CA ILE A 249 38.13 18.17 -12.61
C ILE A 249 38.10 16.67 -12.30
N ILE A 250 39.13 16.14 -11.64
CA ILE A 250 39.16 14.72 -11.24
C ILE A 250 38.02 14.41 -10.28
N CYS A 251 37.80 15.25 -9.26
CA CYS A 251 36.71 15.07 -8.30
C CYS A 251 35.33 15.09 -8.99
N PHE A 252 35.08 16.03 -9.91
CA PHE A 252 33.83 16.08 -10.67
C PHE A 252 33.66 14.89 -11.59
N ALA A 253 34.72 14.43 -12.27
CA ALA A 253 34.65 13.25 -13.13
C ALA A 253 34.29 12.00 -12.30
N VAL A 254 34.92 11.80 -11.14
CA VAL A 254 34.62 10.67 -10.25
C VAL A 254 33.18 10.76 -9.71
N ALA A 255 32.75 11.93 -9.24
CA ALA A 255 31.39 12.15 -8.75
C ALA A 255 30.33 11.88 -9.84
N ALA A 256 30.56 12.35 -11.06
CA ALA A 256 29.68 12.12 -12.21
C ALA A 256 29.60 10.63 -12.57
N VAL A 257 30.74 9.93 -12.62
CA VAL A 257 30.76 8.49 -12.91
C VAL A 257 30.00 7.70 -11.85
N LEU A 258 30.21 7.99 -10.56
CA LEU A 258 29.49 7.33 -9.47
C LEU A 258 28.00 7.61 -9.52
N TYR A 259 27.60 8.87 -9.75
CA TYR A 259 26.20 9.25 -9.85
C TYR A 259 25.50 8.57 -11.03
N ILE A 260 26.11 8.60 -12.22
CA ILE A 260 25.56 7.96 -13.42
C ILE A 260 25.45 6.44 -13.22
N SER A 261 26.49 5.81 -12.67
CA SER A 261 26.50 4.36 -12.41
C SER A 261 25.40 3.96 -11.42
N TRP A 262 25.23 4.74 -10.34
CA TRP A 262 24.15 4.54 -9.37
C TRP A 262 22.77 4.69 -10.01
N GLN A 263 22.54 5.77 -10.76
CA GLN A 263 21.25 6.01 -11.42
C GLN A 263 20.90 4.90 -12.39
N GLN A 264 21.87 4.44 -13.20
CA GLN A 264 21.66 3.30 -14.11
C GLN A 264 21.31 2.02 -13.37
N ALA A 265 22.07 1.66 -12.33
CA ALA A 265 21.81 0.46 -11.53
C ALA A 265 20.44 0.52 -10.83
N ALA A 266 20.12 1.66 -10.20
CA ALA A 266 18.83 1.88 -9.54
C ALA A 266 17.68 1.85 -10.55
N GLY A 267 17.84 2.51 -11.71
CA GLY A 267 16.85 2.54 -12.77
C GLY A 267 16.58 1.16 -13.38
N GLU A 268 17.59 0.33 -13.56
CA GLU A 268 17.41 -1.06 -13.97
C GLU A 268 16.64 -1.89 -12.95
N ILE A 269 16.96 -1.73 -11.66
CA ILE A 269 16.25 -2.42 -10.57
C ILE A 269 14.79 -1.98 -10.56
N LEU A 270 14.50 -0.67 -10.60
CA LEU A 270 13.13 -0.14 -10.59
C LEU A 270 12.33 -0.63 -11.79
N MET A 271 12.92 -0.60 -12.99
CA MET A 271 12.30 -1.09 -14.21
C MET A 271 11.92 -2.57 -14.13
N LYS A 272 12.79 -3.42 -13.57
CA LYS A 272 12.56 -4.87 -13.46
C LYS A 272 11.63 -5.22 -12.29
N ALA A 273 11.82 -4.56 -11.16
CA ALA A 273 11.14 -4.87 -9.91
C ALA A 273 9.75 -4.23 -9.81
N ILE A 274 9.53 -3.06 -10.41
CA ILE A 274 8.28 -2.27 -10.34
C ILE A 274 7.91 -1.57 -11.67
N PRO A 275 7.79 -2.32 -12.80
CA PRO A 275 7.59 -1.73 -14.13
C PRO A 275 6.33 -0.87 -14.28
N LEU A 276 5.23 -1.21 -13.60
CA LEU A 276 3.97 -0.47 -13.71
C LEU A 276 4.05 0.87 -12.99
N GLU A 277 4.60 0.86 -11.78
CA GLU A 277 4.84 2.05 -10.97
C GLU A 277 5.80 2.97 -11.69
N PHE A 278 6.91 2.41 -12.21
CA PHE A 278 7.88 3.16 -13.01
C PHE A 278 7.22 3.80 -14.24
N TYR A 279 6.34 3.08 -14.95
CA TYR A 279 5.62 3.60 -16.11
C TYR A 279 4.82 4.88 -15.82
N HIS A 280 4.22 4.97 -14.62
CA HIS A 280 3.40 6.09 -14.17
C HIS A 280 4.18 7.21 -13.46
N THR A 281 5.47 7.04 -13.18
CA THR A 281 6.28 8.11 -12.57
C THR A 281 6.46 9.29 -13.54
N PRO A 282 6.68 10.52 -13.06
CA PRO A 282 6.95 11.66 -13.92
C PRO A 282 8.11 11.39 -14.90
N LEU A 283 7.96 11.86 -16.13
CA LEU A 283 8.89 11.54 -17.22
C LEU A 283 10.33 12.00 -16.94
N TRP A 284 10.52 13.13 -16.27
CA TRP A 284 11.86 13.61 -15.91
C TRP A 284 12.58 12.59 -15.00
N ASN A 285 11.86 11.95 -14.07
CA ASN A 285 12.41 10.95 -13.17
C ASN A 285 12.81 9.69 -13.95
N GLN A 286 11.97 9.25 -14.89
CA GLN A 286 12.28 8.11 -15.75
C GLN A 286 13.52 8.37 -16.63
N LEU A 287 13.67 9.59 -17.15
CA LEU A 287 14.83 9.97 -17.97
C LEU A 287 16.13 9.98 -17.17
N VAL A 288 16.09 10.44 -15.91
CA VAL A 288 17.26 10.47 -15.03
C VAL A 288 17.66 9.06 -14.63
N SER A 289 16.71 8.22 -14.22
CA SER A 289 17.02 6.87 -13.73
C SER A 289 17.30 5.87 -14.85
N ASN A 290 16.53 5.87 -15.94
CA ASN A 290 16.73 4.94 -17.05
C ASN A 290 16.38 5.57 -18.41
N PRO A 291 17.29 6.36 -18.99
CA PRO A 291 17.03 7.02 -20.28
C PRO A 291 16.84 6.00 -21.40
N ALA A 292 17.50 4.83 -21.35
CA ALA A 292 17.37 3.80 -22.36
C ALA A 292 15.95 3.23 -22.42
N ALA A 293 15.28 3.07 -21.27
CA ALA A 293 13.90 2.61 -21.18
C ALA A 293 12.90 3.58 -21.83
N VAL A 294 13.18 4.88 -21.81
CA VAL A 294 12.26 5.91 -22.35
C VAL A 294 12.59 6.30 -23.80
N LEU A 295 13.87 6.45 -24.11
CA LEU A 295 14.31 7.00 -25.40
C LEU A 295 14.37 5.94 -26.51
N THR A 296 14.68 4.69 -26.17
CA THR A 296 14.76 3.63 -27.17
C THR A 296 13.40 3.01 -27.46
N LYS A 297 13.16 2.62 -28.72
CA LYS A 297 11.91 1.91 -29.09
C LYS A 297 11.79 0.57 -28.36
N LYS A 298 12.90 -0.17 -28.26
CA LYS A 298 12.98 -1.45 -27.56
C LYS A 298 12.67 -1.29 -26.07
N GLY A 299 13.32 -0.35 -25.39
CA GLY A 299 13.10 -0.09 -23.96
C GLY A 299 11.66 0.34 -23.65
N ARG A 300 11.04 1.15 -24.50
CA ARG A 300 9.63 1.53 -24.33
C ARG A 300 8.68 0.35 -24.48
N GLN A 301 8.92 -0.51 -25.46
CA GLN A 301 8.14 -1.72 -25.65
C GLN A 301 8.32 -2.66 -24.45
N GLU A 302 9.55 -2.86 -23.98
CA GLU A 302 9.84 -3.66 -22.77
C GLU A 302 9.12 -3.10 -21.55
N LEU A 303 9.19 -1.79 -21.30
CA LEU A 303 8.47 -1.13 -20.20
C LEU A 303 6.96 -1.33 -20.30
N GLN A 304 6.37 -1.11 -21.48
CA GLN A 304 4.93 -1.28 -21.68
C GLN A 304 4.50 -2.74 -21.47
N THR A 305 5.26 -3.70 -22.00
CA THR A 305 4.98 -5.13 -21.82
C THR A 305 5.08 -5.55 -20.36
N GLY A 306 6.12 -5.08 -19.65
CA GLY A 306 6.29 -5.34 -18.21
C GLY A 306 5.20 -4.69 -17.37
N ALA A 307 4.82 -3.46 -17.68
CA ALA A 307 3.73 -2.75 -17.01
C ALA A 307 2.39 -3.49 -17.18
N ARG A 308 2.09 -3.99 -18.38
CA ARG A 308 0.89 -4.80 -18.65
C ARG A 308 0.89 -6.12 -17.90
N ALA A 309 1.99 -6.88 -18.01
CA ALA A 309 2.13 -8.14 -17.30
C ALA A 309 1.92 -7.95 -15.79
N ARG A 310 2.50 -6.90 -15.22
CA ARG A 310 2.30 -6.55 -13.81
C ARG A 310 0.87 -6.10 -13.49
N ALA A 311 0.24 -5.30 -14.35
CA ALA A 311 -1.16 -4.89 -14.15
C ALA A 311 -2.11 -6.11 -14.20
N GLU A 312 -1.87 -7.06 -15.10
CA GLU A 312 -2.61 -8.32 -15.19
C GLU A 312 -2.36 -9.21 -13.97
N GLU A 313 -1.10 -9.35 -13.53
CA GLU A 313 -0.76 -10.09 -12.30
C GLU A 313 -1.51 -9.51 -11.10
N LEU A 314 -1.50 -8.18 -10.95
CA LEU A 314 -2.17 -7.47 -9.86
C LEU A 314 -3.71 -7.64 -9.94
N LYS A 315 -4.29 -7.58 -11.14
CA LYS A 315 -5.73 -7.87 -11.35
C LYS A 315 -6.05 -9.32 -11.00
N GLN A 316 -5.30 -10.28 -11.51
CA GLN A 316 -5.52 -11.71 -11.24
C GLN A 316 -5.38 -12.01 -9.74
N ARG A 317 -4.37 -11.46 -9.08
CA ARG A 317 -4.19 -11.59 -7.63
C ARG A 317 -5.37 -11.00 -6.86
N ALA A 318 -5.93 -9.88 -7.31
CA ALA A 318 -7.14 -9.32 -6.72
C ALA A 318 -8.38 -10.22 -6.93
N TYR A 319 -8.56 -10.79 -8.14
CA TYR A 319 -9.69 -11.67 -8.47
C TYR A 319 -9.60 -13.06 -7.81
N GLN A 320 -8.44 -13.71 -7.79
CA GLN A 320 -8.25 -15.01 -7.12
C GLN A 320 -8.59 -14.92 -5.63
N ARG A 321 -8.28 -13.78 -5.01
CA ARG A 321 -8.65 -13.52 -3.62
C ARG A 321 -10.16 -13.41 -3.44
N ARG A 322 -10.89 -12.81 -4.39
CA ARG A 322 -12.37 -12.83 -4.37
C ARG A 322 -12.89 -14.27 -4.34
N GLY A 323 -12.39 -15.12 -5.24
CA GLY A 323 -12.80 -16.53 -5.30
C GLY A 323 -12.55 -17.31 -4.00
N ILE A 324 -11.37 -17.15 -3.38
CA ILE A 324 -11.02 -17.86 -2.13
C ILE A 324 -11.85 -17.36 -0.95
N PHE A 325 -12.06 -16.04 -0.82
CA PHE A 325 -12.89 -15.47 0.24
C PHE A 325 -14.36 -15.88 0.09
N ASP A 326 -14.90 -15.86 -1.13
CA ASP A 326 -16.25 -16.29 -1.44
C ASP A 326 -16.45 -17.81 -1.15
N GLN A 327 -15.47 -18.65 -1.47
CA GLN A 327 -15.54 -20.10 -1.24
C GLN A 327 -15.46 -20.47 0.26
N ASN A 328 -14.63 -19.76 1.04
CA ASN A 328 -14.55 -19.97 2.49
C ASN A 328 -15.79 -19.44 3.25
N GLN A 329 -16.43 -18.37 2.76
CA GLN A 329 -17.74 -17.93 3.25
C GLN A 329 -18.84 -18.95 2.93
N THR A 330 -18.86 -19.49 1.70
CA THR A 330 -19.84 -20.50 1.28
C THR A 330 -19.71 -21.79 2.10
N ARG A 331 -18.47 -22.18 2.45
CA ARG A 331 -18.19 -23.37 3.26
C ARG A 331 -18.53 -23.18 4.74
N ARG A 332 -18.19 -22.03 5.34
CA ARG A 332 -18.62 -21.69 6.72
C ARG A 332 -20.14 -21.50 6.85
N GLY A 333 -20.82 -21.05 5.79
CA GLY A 333 -22.27 -20.96 5.75
C GLY A 333 -22.98 -22.31 5.58
N ALA A 334 -22.30 -23.33 5.05
CA ALA A 334 -22.83 -24.69 4.91
C ALA A 334 -22.54 -25.58 6.14
N ASP A 335 -21.41 -25.35 6.82
CA ASP A 335 -21.03 -26.11 8.02
C ASP A 335 -21.61 -25.51 9.33
N GLY A 336 -22.33 -24.38 9.24
CA GLY A 336 -22.97 -23.68 10.36
C GLY A 336 -24.44 -24.05 10.62
N ASP A 337 -24.96 -25.08 9.95
CA ASP A 337 -26.32 -25.58 10.15
C ASP A 337 -26.38 -26.55 11.35
N ALA A 338 -26.19 -26.01 12.55
CA ALA A 338 -26.77 -26.56 13.77
C ALA A 338 -26.95 -25.41 14.77
N GLU A 339 -28.22 -25.10 15.05
CA GLU A 339 -28.68 -24.22 16.13
C GLU A 339 -28.51 -22.70 15.91
N GLY A 340 -29.48 -22.15 15.17
CA GLY A 340 -30.37 -21.18 15.79
C GLY A 340 -29.82 -19.79 16.12
N GLN A 341 -29.06 -19.14 15.23
CA GLN A 341 -28.93 -17.67 15.28
C GLN A 341 -28.49 -17.14 13.91
N TYR A 342 -29.40 -16.53 13.14
CA TYR A 342 -29.07 -15.83 11.88
C TYR A 342 -29.00 -14.31 12.12
N PRO A 343 -27.82 -13.74 12.41
CA PRO A 343 -27.58 -12.32 12.19
C PRO A 343 -26.73 -12.15 10.92
N TYR A 344 -27.31 -11.52 9.90
CA TYR A 344 -26.62 -10.98 8.71
C TYR A 344 -26.14 -11.99 7.64
N LEU A 345 -27.06 -12.76 7.04
CA LEU A 345 -26.81 -13.37 5.74
C LEU A 345 -26.94 -12.29 4.64
N SER A 346 -25.94 -12.14 3.76
CA SER A 346 -26.03 -11.19 2.64
C SER A 346 -26.89 -11.74 1.50
N ILE A 347 -27.57 -10.87 0.73
CA ILE A 347 -28.41 -11.27 -0.41
C ILE A 347 -27.58 -12.05 -1.44
N GLY A 348 -26.36 -11.60 -1.74
CA GLY A 348 -25.45 -12.32 -2.63
C GLY A 348 -25.12 -13.74 -2.18
N ALA A 349 -25.02 -14.00 -0.87
CA ALA A 349 -24.79 -15.35 -0.34
C ALA A 349 -26.03 -16.23 -0.49
N LEU A 350 -27.23 -15.68 -0.26
CA LEU A 350 -28.50 -16.37 -0.46
C LEU A 350 -28.70 -16.77 -1.94
N LEU A 351 -28.47 -15.83 -2.86
CA LEU A 351 -28.61 -16.06 -4.30
C LEU A 351 -27.62 -17.11 -4.81
N ARG A 352 -26.37 -17.07 -4.35
CA ARG A 352 -25.36 -18.09 -4.70
C ARG A 352 -25.69 -19.46 -4.12
N GLY A 353 -26.17 -19.52 -2.87
CA GLY A 353 -26.62 -20.77 -2.26
C GLY A 353 -27.84 -21.37 -2.98
N ALA A 354 -28.76 -20.53 -3.45
CA ALA A 354 -29.87 -20.97 -4.27
C ALA A 354 -29.40 -21.45 -5.66
N ALA A 355 -28.47 -20.73 -6.29
CA ALA A 355 -27.90 -21.12 -7.58
C ALA A 355 -27.11 -22.44 -7.50
N SER A 356 -26.39 -22.68 -6.39
CA SER A 356 -25.67 -23.93 -6.18
C SER A 356 -26.61 -25.12 -5.98
N ARG A 357 -27.72 -24.96 -5.24
CA ARG A 357 -28.78 -25.98 -5.11
C ARG A 357 -29.47 -26.33 -6.42
N LEU A 358 -29.48 -25.39 -7.38
CA LEU A 358 -29.95 -25.62 -8.75
C LEU A 358 -28.90 -26.26 -9.67
N GLY A 359 -27.72 -26.63 -9.15
CA GLY A 359 -26.61 -27.18 -9.94
C GLY A 359 -25.90 -26.15 -10.82
N LYS A 360 -26.08 -24.85 -10.53
CA LYS A 360 -25.53 -23.72 -11.30
C LYS A 360 -24.57 -22.88 -10.46
N SER A 361 -23.62 -23.53 -9.78
CA SER A 361 -22.64 -22.87 -8.89
C SER A 361 -21.73 -21.87 -9.59
N GLU A 362 -21.50 -22.02 -10.90
CA GLU A 362 -20.67 -21.10 -11.70
C GLU A 362 -21.44 -19.90 -12.28
N HIS A 363 -22.76 -19.82 -12.04
CA HIS A 363 -23.58 -18.77 -12.62
C HIS A 363 -23.42 -17.45 -11.85
N ASP A 364 -23.14 -16.37 -12.58
CA ASP A 364 -22.93 -15.05 -12.00
C ASP A 364 -24.25 -14.41 -11.54
N VAL A 365 -24.47 -14.38 -10.23
CA VAL A 365 -25.66 -13.77 -9.61
C VAL A 365 -25.49 -12.29 -9.27
N THR A 366 -24.31 -11.69 -9.54
CA THR A 366 -24.07 -10.26 -9.21
C THR A 366 -25.00 -9.32 -9.96
N SER A 367 -25.42 -9.71 -11.17
CA SER A 367 -26.42 -8.96 -11.95
C SER A 367 -27.80 -8.94 -11.28
N TYR A 368 -28.13 -9.94 -10.47
CA TYR A 368 -29.40 -10.02 -9.75
C TYR A 368 -29.33 -9.26 -8.43
N GLU A 369 -28.19 -9.34 -7.75
CA GLU A 369 -27.90 -8.55 -6.55
C GLU A 369 -27.94 -7.04 -6.85
N ALA A 370 -27.33 -6.60 -7.96
CA ALA A 370 -27.35 -5.21 -8.37
C ALA A 370 -28.77 -4.69 -8.67
N ARG A 371 -29.63 -5.51 -9.31
CA ARG A 371 -31.01 -5.14 -9.60
C ARG A 371 -31.89 -5.05 -8.36
N LEU A 372 -31.64 -5.89 -7.35
CA LEU A 372 -32.32 -5.82 -6.06
C LEU A 372 -31.88 -4.59 -5.26
N ALA A 373 -30.58 -4.27 -5.30
CA ALA A 373 -30.04 -3.07 -4.67
C ALA A 373 -30.56 -1.77 -5.31
N GLU A 374 -30.80 -1.76 -6.63
CA GLU A 374 -31.39 -0.61 -7.34
C GLU A 374 -32.79 -0.25 -6.80
N ASP A 375 -33.55 -1.26 -6.38
CA ASP A 375 -34.88 -1.11 -5.75
C ASP A 375 -34.80 -1.10 -4.21
N TRP A 376 -33.62 -0.81 -3.65
CA TRP A 376 -33.36 -0.62 -2.21
C TRP A 376 -33.61 -1.88 -1.36
N ILE A 377 -33.49 -3.06 -1.99
CA ILE A 377 -33.55 -4.36 -1.33
C ILE A 377 -32.12 -4.84 -1.09
N GLU A 378 -31.55 -4.48 0.05
CA GLU A 378 -30.16 -4.75 0.42
C GLU A 378 -30.02 -5.89 1.44
N GLU A 379 -31.08 -6.21 2.17
CA GLU A 379 -31.06 -7.24 3.23
C GLU A 379 -31.94 -8.46 2.92
N VAL A 380 -31.48 -9.64 3.37
CA VAL A 380 -32.25 -10.90 3.29
C VAL A 380 -33.57 -10.82 4.08
N SER A 381 -33.63 -10.00 5.12
CA SER A 381 -34.83 -9.72 5.92
C SER A 381 -35.96 -9.14 5.05
N GLN A 382 -35.62 -8.28 4.08
CA GLN A 382 -36.58 -7.60 3.20
C GLN A 382 -37.15 -8.53 2.14
N LEU A 383 -36.39 -9.56 1.74
CA LEU A 383 -36.85 -10.60 0.82
C LEU A 383 -37.86 -11.56 1.49
N ARG A 384 -37.91 -11.59 2.82
CA ARG A 384 -38.76 -12.50 3.58
C ARG A 384 -40.23 -12.08 3.45
N GLY A 385 -41.04 -12.96 2.86
CA GLY A 385 -42.46 -12.70 2.59
C GLY A 385 -42.75 -12.20 1.17
N MET A 386 -41.73 -11.98 0.35
CA MET A 386 -41.93 -11.70 -1.08
C MET A 386 -42.37 -12.97 -1.83
N SER A 387 -43.33 -12.81 -2.74
CA SER A 387 -43.79 -13.92 -3.58
C SER A 387 -42.76 -14.28 -4.66
N VAL A 388 -42.81 -15.52 -5.13
CA VAL A 388 -41.98 -15.98 -6.25
C VAL A 388 -42.18 -15.11 -7.50
N ASP A 389 -43.42 -14.68 -7.76
CA ASP A 389 -43.75 -13.82 -8.90
C ASP A 389 -43.11 -12.42 -8.81
N PHE A 390 -42.93 -11.90 -7.59
CA PHE A 390 -42.22 -10.66 -7.37
C PHE A 390 -40.72 -10.84 -7.60
N LEU A 391 -40.13 -11.87 -7.01
CA LEU A 391 -38.70 -12.18 -7.16
C LEU A 391 -38.33 -12.50 -8.62
N ALA A 392 -39.24 -13.13 -9.38
CA ALA A 392 -39.04 -13.48 -10.79
C ALA A 392 -38.86 -12.26 -11.72
N ARG A 393 -39.15 -11.04 -11.25
CA ARG A 393 -38.83 -9.79 -11.96
C ARG A 393 -37.32 -9.51 -11.96
N TYR A 394 -36.63 -9.89 -10.89
CA TYR A 394 -35.22 -9.61 -10.63
C TYR A 394 -34.29 -10.79 -10.90
N MET A 395 -34.82 -11.98 -11.17
CA MET A 395 -34.03 -13.17 -11.45
C MET A 395 -34.87 -14.24 -12.17
N PRO A 396 -34.23 -15.24 -12.81
CA PRO A 396 -34.95 -16.34 -13.45
C PRO A 396 -35.88 -17.05 -12.47
N TRP A 397 -37.05 -17.47 -12.93
CA TRP A 397 -38.10 -18.07 -12.08
C TRP A 397 -37.60 -19.23 -11.22
N ALA A 398 -36.75 -20.11 -11.77
CA ALA A 398 -36.16 -21.22 -11.02
C ALA A 398 -35.32 -20.75 -9.81
N LEU A 399 -34.56 -19.66 -9.98
CA LEU A 399 -33.77 -19.07 -8.90
C LEU A 399 -34.68 -18.36 -7.88
N ALA A 400 -35.69 -17.63 -8.35
CA ALA A 400 -36.69 -16.98 -7.49
C ALA A 400 -37.42 -17.99 -6.59
N ASN A 401 -37.81 -19.14 -7.15
CA ASN A 401 -38.48 -20.21 -6.41
C ASN A 401 -37.54 -20.82 -5.35
N GLU A 402 -36.28 -21.08 -5.69
CA GLU A 402 -35.31 -21.64 -4.76
C GLU A 402 -34.96 -20.68 -3.62
N VAL A 403 -34.80 -19.38 -3.92
CA VAL A 403 -34.61 -18.32 -2.93
C VAL A 403 -35.81 -18.24 -1.99
N HIS A 404 -37.03 -18.26 -2.52
CA HIS A 404 -38.25 -18.26 -1.72
C HIS A 404 -38.35 -19.48 -0.79
N MET A 405 -38.01 -20.67 -1.28
CA MET A 405 -37.99 -21.91 -0.48
C MET A 405 -36.95 -21.85 0.65
N SER A 406 -35.79 -21.27 0.35
CA SER A 406 -34.69 -21.07 1.32
C SER A 406 -35.09 -20.10 2.45
N LEU A 407 -35.84 -19.05 2.11
CA LEU A 407 -36.35 -18.06 3.06
C LEU A 407 -37.49 -18.59 3.94
N MET A 408 -38.28 -19.52 3.42
CA MET A 408 -39.38 -20.20 4.13
C MET A 408 -38.90 -21.31 5.07
N GLY A 409 -37.59 -21.56 5.16
CA GLY A 409 -37.04 -22.64 5.99
C GLY A 409 -37.44 -24.04 5.54
N ARG A 410 -37.94 -24.18 4.30
CA ARG A 410 -38.36 -25.46 3.75
C ARG A 410 -37.19 -26.06 2.99
N GLY A 411 -36.16 -26.45 3.75
CA GLY A 411 -35.09 -27.28 3.24
C GLY A 411 -35.71 -28.50 2.56
N ARG A 412 -35.32 -28.74 1.32
CA ARG A 412 -35.67 -29.92 0.55
C ARG A 412 -35.02 -31.11 1.28
N GLY A 413 -35.74 -31.67 2.24
CA GLY A 413 -35.37 -32.93 2.87
C GLY A 413 -35.20 -33.97 1.77
N ASP A 414 -34.05 -34.62 1.79
CA ASP A 414 -33.66 -35.66 0.85
C ASP A 414 -34.80 -36.66 0.62
N THR A 415 -35.17 -36.82 -0.65
CA THR A 415 -35.86 -38.00 -1.19
C THR A 415 -35.14 -38.44 -2.44
#